data_AF-A0A559KLX0-F1
#
_entry.id   AF-A0A559KLX0-F1
#
_cell.length_a   1.000
_cell.length_b   1.000
_cell.length_c   1.000
_cell.angle_alpha   90.00
_cell.angle_beta   90.00
_cell.angle_gamma   90.00
#
_symmetry.space_group_name_H-M   'P 1'
#
loop_
_entity.id
_entity.type
_entity.pdbx_description
1 polymer ?
#
loop_
_entity_poly.entity_id
_entity_poly.type
_entity_poly.pdbx_seq_one_letter_code
_entity_poly.pdbx_strand_id
1 'polypeptide(L)'
;MTSPHNPTVLIVGAGSMGLVTGYHLSLAGAEVTYLVRPKRAGELEQPQFLYWLDKQELHEFKSYSHFTDPYSILSSSWLSDREQAL
;
A
#
# COMPACT_ATOMS: atom_id res chain seq x y z
N MET A 1 -3.54 -26.23 9.66
CA MET A 1 -2.79 -25.57 8.58
C MET A 1 -3.51 -24.26 8.29
N THR A 2 -3.05 -23.15 8.88
CA THR A 2 -3.60 -21.82 8.60
C THR A 2 -3.10 -21.37 7.24
N SER A 3 -4.00 -21.07 6.30
CA SER A 3 -3.63 -20.46 5.03
C SER A 3 -2.78 -19.20 5.33
N PRO A 4 -1.64 -18.99 4.66
CA PRO A 4 -0.85 -17.79 4.88
C PRO A 4 -1.65 -16.60 4.35
N HIS A 5 -2.31 -15.89 5.24
CA HIS A 5 -2.98 -14.64 4.91
C HIS A 5 -1.91 -13.55 4.86
N ASN A 6 -1.69 -12.97 3.68
CA ASN A 6 -0.80 -11.83 3.55
C ASN A 6 -1.38 -10.65 4.35
N PRO A 7 -0.61 -9.97 5.23
CA PRO A 7 -1.13 -8.84 5.98
C PRO A 7 -1.59 -7.72 5.06
N THR A 8 -2.80 -7.21 5.27
CA THR A 8 -3.39 -6.12 4.51
C THR A 8 -3.19 -4.79 5.27
N VAL A 9 -2.50 -3.82 4.68
CA VAL A 9 -2.15 -2.54 5.33
C VAL A 9 -2.68 -1.34 4.56
N LEU A 10 -3.42 -0.47 5.26
CA LEU A 10 -3.82 0.85 4.76
C LEU A 10 -2.87 1.92 5.31
N ILE A 11 -2.25 2.70 4.43
CA ILE A 11 -1.39 3.83 4.78
C ILE A 11 -2.09 5.13 4.39
N VAL A 12 -2.30 6.02 5.37
CA VAL A 12 -2.88 7.34 5.11
C VAL A 12 -1.79 8.32 4.69
N GLY A 13 -1.78 8.67 3.41
CA GLY A 13 -0.81 9.56 2.79
C GLY A 13 0.36 8.85 2.12
N ALA A 14 0.59 9.18 0.85
CA ALA A 14 1.70 8.66 0.03
C ALA A 14 2.79 9.74 -0.20
N GLY A 15 3.23 10.40 0.88
CA GLY A 15 4.45 11.20 0.85
C GLY A 15 5.70 10.31 0.93
N SER A 16 6.89 10.90 1.04
CA SER A 16 8.16 10.16 1.08
C SER A 16 8.17 9.03 2.12
N MET A 17 7.75 9.31 3.36
CA MET A 17 7.68 8.29 4.41
C MET A 17 6.62 7.21 4.14
N GLY A 18 5.48 7.59 3.57
CA GLY A 18 4.42 6.66 3.21
C GLY A 18 4.91 5.65 2.16
N LEU A 19 5.54 6.16 1.10
CA LEU A 19 6.12 5.35 0.02
C LEU A 19 7.23 4.42 0.50
N VAL A 20 8.17 4.92 1.31
CA VAL A 20 9.24 4.09 1.89
C VAL A 20 8.66 3.00 2.78
N THR A 21 7.67 3.33 3.62
CA THR A 21 7.03 2.37 4.52
C THR A 21 6.29 1.30 3.72
N GLY A 22 5.46 1.70 2.76
CA GLY A 22 4.72 0.74 1.94
C GLY A 22 5.63 -0.12 1.06
N TYR A 23 6.74 0.43 0.56
CA TYR A 23 7.73 -0.36 -0.17
C TYR A 23 8.27 -1.52 0.69
N HIS A 24 8.76 -1.22 1.90
CA HIS A 24 9.31 -2.27 2.78
C HIS A 24 8.24 -3.25 3.29
N LEU A 25 7.00 -2.78 3.52
CA LEU A 25 5.88 -3.67 3.85
C LEU A 25 5.55 -4.62 2.69
N SER A 26 5.55 -4.12 1.46
CA SER A 26 5.32 -4.96 0.27
C SER A 26 6.41 -6.02 0.08
N LEU A 27 7.68 -5.68 0.35
CA LEU A 27 8.78 -6.66 0.36
C LEU A 27 8.60 -7.74 1.43
N ALA A 28 7.97 -7.41 2.56
CA ALA A 28 7.63 -8.37 3.61
C ALA A 28 6.37 -9.21 3.29
N GLY A 29 5.77 -9.02 2.10
CA GLY A 29 4.59 -9.75 1.64
C GLY A 29 3.26 -9.13 2.05
N ALA A 30 3.24 -7.90 2.57
CA ALA A 30 1.99 -7.21 2.89
C ALA A 30 1.34 -6.63 1.62
N GLU A 31 0.01 -6.68 1.57
CA GLU A 31 -0.77 -5.96 0.56
C GLU A 31 -0.98 -4.52 1.01
N VAL A 32 -0.41 -3.57 0.26
CA VAL A 32 -0.39 -2.16 0.63
C VAL A 32 -1.40 -1.37 -0.18
N THR A 33 -2.23 -0.61 0.52
CA THR A 33 -3.14 0.38 -0.08
C THR A 33 -2.93 1.75 0.54
N TYR A 34 -2.92 2.80 -0.27
CA TYR A 34 -2.84 4.18 0.20
C TYR A 34 -4.21 4.85 0.23
N LEU A 35 -4.46 5.69 1.23
CA LEU A 35 -5.52 6.70 1.18
C LEU A 35 -4.89 8.07 0.92
N VAL A 36 -5.22 8.69 -0.20
CA VAL A 36 -4.66 9.99 -0.60
C VAL A 36 -5.74 10.98 -1.01
N ARG A 37 -5.35 12.25 -1.14
CA ARG A 37 -6.26 13.27 -1.69
C ARG A 37 -6.42 13.07 -3.21
N PRO A 38 -7.60 13.32 -3.81
CA PRO A 38 -7.84 13.11 -5.24
C PRO A 38 -6.81 13.76 -6.17
N LYS A 39 -6.33 14.96 -5.82
CA LYS A 39 -5.30 15.68 -6.59
C LYS A 39 -3.98 14.90 -6.77
N ARG A 40 -3.69 13.93 -5.89
CA ARG A 40 -2.47 13.12 -5.89
C ARG A 40 -2.66 11.71 -6.46
N ALA A 41 -3.87 11.36 -6.90
CA ALA A 41 -4.15 10.03 -7.45
C ALA A 41 -3.31 9.73 -8.68
N GLY A 42 -3.25 10.66 -9.63
CA GLY A 42 -2.49 10.49 -10.88
C GLY A 42 -0.99 10.28 -10.67
N GLU A 43 -0.40 10.82 -9.60
CA GLU A 43 1.01 10.58 -9.25
C GLU A 43 1.26 9.12 -8.86
N LEU A 44 0.24 8.46 -8.29
CA LEU A 44 0.31 7.07 -7.79
C LEU A 44 -0.11 6.03 -8.83
N GLU A 45 -0.69 6.45 -9.95
CA GLU A 45 -0.94 5.57 -11.11
C GLU A 45 0.37 5.14 -11.79
N GLN A 46 1.43 5.92 -11.61
CA GLN A 46 2.77 5.61 -12.10
C GLN A 46 3.57 4.84 -11.05
N PRO A 47 4.52 3.99 -11.46
CA PRO A 47 5.50 3.40 -10.54
C PRO A 47 6.28 4.49 -9.77
N GLN A 48 6.49 4.27 -8.49
CA GLN A 48 7.37 5.10 -7.67
C GLN A 48 8.79 4.55 -7.72
N PHE A 49 9.77 5.43 -7.59
CA PHE A 49 11.17 5.02 -7.58
C PHE A 49 11.83 5.43 -6.27
N LEU A 50 12.42 4.44 -5.59
CA LEU A 50 13.14 4.63 -4.34
C LEU A 50 14.63 4.45 -4.61
N TYR A 51 15.41 5.46 -4.27
CA TYR A 51 16.86 5.40 -4.37
C TYR A 51 17.45 4.87 -3.06
N TRP A 52 18.18 3.76 -3.15
CA TRP A 52 18.98 3.22 -2.06
C TRP A 52 20.37 3.81 -2.11
N LEU A 53 20.65 4.71 -1.17
CA LEU A 53 21.92 5.42 -1.09
C LEU A 53 23.12 4.46 -0.91
N ASP A 54 22.97 3.46 -0.04
CA ASP A 54 24.06 2.54 0.32
C ASP A 54 24.48 1.65 -0.86
N LYS A 55 23.51 1.22 -1.68
CA LYS A 55 23.75 0.36 -2.84
C LYS A 55 23.84 1.11 -4.16
N GLN A 56 23.50 2.40 -4.15
CA GLN A 56 23.37 3.23 -5.35
C GLN A 56 22.38 2.66 -6.38
N GLU A 57 21.32 2.02 -5.90
CA GLU A 57 20.33 1.31 -6.71
C GLU A 57 19.00 2.07 -6.73
N LEU A 58 18.29 1.98 -7.85
CA LEU A 58 16.93 2.50 -8.00
C LEU A 58 15.95 1.33 -7.98
N HIS A 59 15.04 1.35 -7.02
CA HIS A 59 14.00 0.32 -6.88
C HIS A 59 12.68 0.85 -7.38
N GLU A 60 12.09 0.14 -8.35
CA GLU A 60 10.73 0.37 -8.80
C GLU A 60 9.74 -0.18 -7.76
N PHE A 61 8.78 0.65 -7.37
CA PHE A 61 7.69 0.29 -6.48
C PHE A 61 6.35 0.56 -7.17
N LYS A 62 5.66 -0.52 -7.52
CA LYS A 62 4.33 -0.50 -8.17
C LYS A 62 3.32 -1.45 -7.53
N SER A 63 3.75 -2.22 -6.54
CA SER A 63 2.91 -3.23 -5.88
C SER A 63 2.12 -2.57 -4.75
N TYR A 64 1.22 -1.67 -5.12
CA TYR A 64 0.28 -1.03 -4.20
C TYR A 64 -1.00 -0.60 -4.93
N SER A 65 -2.08 -0.42 -4.17
CA SER A 65 -3.31 0.22 -4.64
C SER A 65 -3.51 1.57 -3.95
N HIS A 66 -4.48 2.37 -4.40
CA HIS A 66 -4.84 3.60 -3.71
C HIS A 66 -6.33 3.93 -3.79
N PHE A 67 -6.82 4.58 -2.74
CA PHE A 67 -8.13 5.19 -2.63
C PHE A 67 -8.01 6.70 -2.51
N THR A 68 -9.01 7.40 -3.02
CA THR A 68 -9.14 8.86 -2.90
C THR A 68 -10.32 9.28 -2.03
N ASP A 69 -11.24 8.36 -1.79
CA ASP A 69 -12.43 8.52 -0.97
C ASP A 69 -12.38 7.54 0.22
N PRO A 70 -12.39 8.01 1.48
CA PRO A 70 -12.42 7.14 2.65
C PRO A 70 -13.61 6.15 2.67
N TYR A 71 -14.76 6.51 2.07
CA TYR A 71 -15.92 5.60 2.06
C TYR A 71 -15.69 4.35 1.22
N SER A 72 -14.76 4.40 0.25
CA SER A 72 -14.40 3.23 -0.57
C SER A 72 -13.81 2.07 0.26
N ILE A 73 -13.24 2.37 1.43
CA ILE A 73 -12.70 1.36 2.37
C ILE A 73 -13.84 0.45 2.86
N LEU A 74 -15.02 1.01 3.14
CA LEU A 74 -16.16 0.26 3.67
C LEU A 74 -16.77 -0.68 2.63
N SER A 75 -16.72 -0.31 1.35
CA SER A 75 -17.18 -1.15 0.25
C SER A 75 -16.16 -2.19 -0.20
N SER A 76 -14.90 -2.04 0.22
CA SER A 76 -13.83 -2.95 -0.15
C SER A 76 -13.90 -4.22 0.68
N SER A 77 -13.64 -5.38 0.08
CA SER A 77 -13.62 -6.70 0.74
C SER A 77 -12.54 -6.84 1.84
N TRP A 78 -11.83 -5.76 2.17
CA TRP A 78 -10.82 -5.68 3.23
C TRP A 78 -11.38 -5.93 4.63
N LEU A 79 -12.69 -5.72 4.82
CA LEU A 79 -13.38 -5.93 6.10
C LEU A 79 -14.04 -7.32 6.20
N SER A 80 -14.46 -7.92 5.09
CA SER A 80 -15.23 -9.17 5.08
C SER A 80 -14.45 -10.39 5.56
N ASP A 81 -13.13 -10.38 5.41
CA ASP A 81 -12.26 -11.47 5.89
C ASP A 81 -11.94 -11.37 7.38
N ARG A 82 -12.15 -10.19 8.01
CA ARG A 82 -11.89 -9.98 9.44
C ARG A 82 -13.08 -10.29 10.33
N GLU A 83 -14.31 -10.20 9.82
CA GLU A 83 -15.53 -10.52 10.58
C GLU A 83 -15.80 -12.03 10.71
N GLN A 84 -15.15 -12.87 9.89
CA GLN A 84 -15.29 -14.34 9.99
C GLN A 84 -14.30 -14.99 10.98
N ALA A 85 -13.42 -14.22 11.61
CA ALA A 85 -12.38 -14.69 12.52
C ALA A 85 -12.64 -14.36 14.02
N LEU A 86 -13.85 -13.89 14.35
CA LEU A 86 -14.33 -13.64 15.72
C LEU A 86 -15.53 -14.53 16.03
#